data_AF-A0A6B2S4Z9-F1
#
_entry.id   AF-A0A6B2S4Z9-F1
#
_cell.length_a   1.000
_cell.length_b   1.000
_cell.length_c   1.000
_cell.angle_alpha   90.00
_cell.angle_beta   90.00
_cell.angle_gamma   90.00
#
_symmetry.space_group_name_H-M   'P 1'
#
loop_
_entity.id
_entity.type
_entity.pdbx_description
1 polymer ?
#
loop_
_entity_poly.entity_id
_entity_poly.type
_entity_poly.pdbx_seq_one_letter_code
_entity_poly.pdbx_strand_id
1 'polypeptide(L)'
;PLAATLPAAELLGMAARCDSALVWALVLHRLREGDPLGQALADTVTELSAAAPGSRLNLLLTDGATIAATAWGDTLWYLTEPDTAGDASAGAATGASAGTAGRTVVASEPYDDGPGWREVPDRTLLVATRTDVQLTPLKEPTA
;
A
#
# COMPACT_ATOMS: atom_id res chain seq x y z
N PRO A 1 14.97 -0.98 21.12
CA PRO A 1 15.22 -0.82 19.67
C PRO A 1 14.36 -1.85 18.92
N LEU A 2 13.64 -1.45 17.85
CA LEU A 2 12.66 -2.33 17.18
C LEU A 2 13.26 -3.65 16.67
N ALA A 3 14.53 -3.66 16.25
CA ALA A 3 15.18 -4.91 15.85
C ALA A 3 15.16 -6.00 16.94
N ALA A 4 15.15 -5.63 18.22
CA ALA A 4 15.12 -6.58 19.33
C ALA A 4 13.75 -7.26 19.54
N THR A 5 12.69 -6.81 18.85
CA THR A 5 11.38 -7.48 18.89
C THR A 5 11.31 -8.68 17.95
N LEU A 6 12.26 -8.79 17.00
CA LEU A 6 12.34 -9.90 16.06
C LEU A 6 13.19 -11.06 16.61
N PRO A 7 12.80 -12.32 16.33
CA PRO A 7 13.67 -13.46 16.57
C PRO A 7 15.00 -13.32 15.82
N ALA A 8 16.10 -13.73 16.44
CA ALA A 8 17.44 -13.66 15.83
C ALA A 8 17.52 -14.37 14.47
N ALA A 9 16.77 -15.46 14.29
CA ALA A 9 16.70 -16.18 13.01
C ALA A 9 16.13 -15.32 11.88
N GLU A 10 15.13 -14.47 12.15
CA GLU A 10 14.53 -13.59 11.14
C GLU A 10 15.49 -12.45 10.78
N LEU A 11 16.20 -11.88 11.76
CA LEU A 11 17.25 -10.88 11.51
C LEU A 11 18.41 -11.44 10.68
N LEU A 12 18.83 -12.68 10.95
CA LEU A 12 19.87 -13.36 10.18
C LEU A 12 19.40 -13.70 8.76
N GLY A 13 18.09 -13.93 8.58
CA GLY A 13 17.47 -14.26 7.30
C GLY A 13 17.10 -13.06 6.41
N MET A 14 17.34 -11.82 6.84
CA MET A 14 17.04 -10.64 6.02
C MET A 14 17.78 -10.67 4.67
N ALA A 15 17.06 -10.35 3.60
CA ALA A 15 17.58 -10.40 2.23
C ALA A 15 18.72 -9.41 1.97
N ALA A 16 18.81 -8.33 2.76
CA ALA A 16 19.84 -7.31 2.65
C ALA A 16 20.16 -6.68 4.01
N ARG A 17 21.25 -5.93 4.06
CA ARG A 17 21.67 -5.13 5.23
C ARG A 17 21.30 -3.66 5.04
N CYS A 18 20.01 -3.39 4.85
CA CYS A 18 19.45 -2.04 4.77
C CYS A 18 18.22 -1.90 5.67
N ASP A 19 17.78 -0.66 5.84
CA ASP A 19 16.57 -0.30 6.58
C ASP A 19 15.31 -0.91 5.95
N SER A 20 15.14 -0.85 4.63
CA SER A 20 13.97 -1.44 3.96
C SER A 20 13.84 -2.94 4.23
N ALA A 21 14.97 -3.67 4.32
CA ALA A 21 14.97 -5.08 4.66
C ALA A 21 14.57 -5.34 6.13
N LEU A 22 14.97 -4.45 7.05
CA LEU A 22 14.54 -4.51 8.45
C LEU A 22 13.05 -4.19 8.58
N VAL A 23 12.57 -3.16 7.89
CA VAL A 23 11.13 -2.81 7.86
C VAL A 23 10.31 -3.97 7.30
N TRP A 24 10.76 -4.59 6.22
CA TRP A 24 10.12 -5.79 5.69
C TRP A 24 10.11 -6.94 6.70
N ALA A 25 11.20 -7.18 7.43
CA ALA A 25 11.24 -8.22 8.45
C ALA A 25 10.21 -7.99 9.57
N LEU A 26 10.02 -6.73 10.00
CA LEU A 26 9.00 -6.35 10.98
C LEU A 26 7.58 -6.59 10.44
N VAL A 27 7.29 -6.17 9.21
CA VAL A 27 5.99 -6.41 8.56
C VAL A 27 5.75 -7.91 8.41
N LEU A 28 6.72 -8.67 7.91
CA LEU A 28 6.59 -10.10 7.67
C LEU A 28 6.38 -10.89 8.96
N HIS A 29 6.99 -10.47 10.07
CA HIS A 29 6.75 -11.06 11.38
C HIS A 29 5.28 -10.98 11.77
N ARG A 30 4.70 -9.77 11.70
CA ARG A 30 3.26 -9.52 11.96
C ARG A 30 2.35 -10.32 11.04
N LEU A 31 2.67 -10.38 9.75
CA LEU A 31 1.91 -11.19 8.79
C LEU A 31 1.94 -12.68 9.14
N ARG A 32 3.06 -13.19 9.65
CA ARG A 32 3.18 -14.59 10.10
C ARG A 32 2.43 -14.86 11.40
N GLU A 33 2.28 -13.85 12.26
CA GLU A 33 1.45 -13.92 13.47
C GLU A 33 -0.05 -13.83 13.15
N GLY A 34 -0.41 -13.44 11.92
CA GLY A 34 -1.78 -13.46 11.39
C GLY A 34 -2.41 -12.09 11.20
N ASP A 35 -1.64 -11.01 11.33
CA ASP A 35 -2.15 -9.66 11.07
C ASP A 35 -2.57 -9.50 9.60
N PRO A 36 -3.71 -8.84 9.31
CA PRO A 36 -4.06 -8.46 7.95
C PRO A 36 -3.04 -7.49 7.34
N LEU A 37 -2.94 -7.50 6.00
CA LEU A 37 -1.93 -6.72 5.24
C LEU A 37 -1.86 -5.24 5.64
N GLY A 38 -3.01 -4.58 5.71
CA GLY A 38 -3.10 -3.17 6.10
C GLY A 38 -2.70 -2.91 7.55
N GLN A 39 -3.07 -3.82 8.47
CA GLN A 39 -2.76 -3.70 9.89
C GLN A 39 -1.25 -3.88 10.14
N ALA A 40 -0.64 -4.90 9.52
CA ALA A 40 0.79 -5.17 9.64
C ALA A 40 1.64 -3.96 9.18
N LEU A 41 1.23 -3.29 8.10
CA LEU A 41 1.87 -2.06 7.63
C LEU A 41 1.63 -0.88 8.58
N ALA A 42 0.38 -0.63 8.97
CA ALA A 42 0.01 0.50 9.82
C ALA A 42 0.75 0.47 11.17
N ASP A 43 0.79 -0.68 11.83
CA ASP A 43 1.45 -0.82 13.13
C ASP A 43 2.96 -0.70 12.99
N THR A 44 3.56 -1.31 11.97
CA THR A 44 5.00 -1.20 11.72
C THR A 44 5.42 0.25 11.46
N VAL A 45 4.66 0.99 10.64
CA VAL A 45 4.94 2.41 10.35
C VAL A 45 4.77 3.27 11.60
N THR A 46 3.72 3.04 12.37
CA THR A 46 3.46 3.79 13.61
C THR A 46 4.61 3.57 14.62
N GLU A 47 5.04 2.33 14.82
CA GLU A 47 6.15 1.99 15.72
C GLU A 47 7.50 2.55 15.23
N LEU A 48 7.78 2.45 13.94
CA LEU A 48 9.00 3.02 13.34
C LEU A 48 9.03 4.55 13.46
N SER A 49 7.90 5.22 13.24
CA SER A 49 7.80 6.67 13.36
C SER A 49 8.10 7.15 14.78
N ALA A 50 7.71 6.37 15.80
CA ALA A 50 8.02 6.65 17.19
C ALA A 50 9.50 6.38 17.52
N ALA A 51 10.04 5.28 17.02
CA ALA A 51 11.42 4.87 17.31
C ALA A 51 12.47 5.69 16.54
N ALA A 52 12.12 6.20 15.36
CA ALA A 52 12.97 7.02 14.50
C ALA A 52 12.15 8.20 13.92
N PRO A 53 11.92 9.26 14.72
CA PRO A 53 11.18 10.43 14.26
C PRO A 53 11.79 11.06 13.02
N GLY A 54 10.94 11.52 12.09
CA GLY A 54 11.37 12.10 10.81
C GLY A 54 11.65 11.07 9.71
N SER A 55 11.47 9.78 9.97
CA SER A 55 11.53 8.74 8.94
C SER A 55 10.44 8.94 7.89
N ARG A 56 10.80 8.75 6.61
CA ARG A 56 9.86 8.64 5.50
C ARG A 56 9.52 7.17 5.28
N LEU A 57 8.24 6.83 5.36
CA LEU A 57 7.78 5.45 5.46
C LEU A 57 6.71 5.17 4.42
N ASN A 58 6.97 5.55 3.17
CA ASN A 58 6.15 5.14 2.03
C ASN A 58 6.47 3.69 1.68
N LEU A 59 5.55 2.81 2.04
CA LEU A 59 5.65 1.38 1.79
C LEU A 59 4.52 0.97 0.85
N LEU A 60 4.77 -0.04 0.02
CA LEU A 60 3.77 -0.68 -0.81
C LEU A 60 3.99 -2.19 -0.76
N LEU A 61 2.92 -2.91 -0.44
CA LEU A 61 2.90 -4.36 -0.36
C LEU A 61 1.65 -4.89 -1.07
N THR A 62 1.77 -6.08 -1.67
CA THR A 62 0.64 -6.78 -2.26
C THR A 62 0.75 -8.28 -2.06
N ASP A 63 -0.40 -8.94 -1.91
CA ASP A 63 -0.54 -10.41 -1.94
C ASP A 63 -1.01 -10.92 -3.32
N GLY A 64 -1.12 -10.02 -4.31
CA GLY A 64 -1.62 -10.30 -5.65
C GLY A 64 -3.12 -10.02 -5.84
N ALA A 65 -3.88 -9.79 -4.77
CA ALA A 65 -5.30 -9.42 -4.83
C ALA A 65 -5.59 -8.06 -4.17
N THR A 66 -4.86 -7.76 -3.11
CA THR A 66 -4.94 -6.53 -2.33
C THR A 66 -3.62 -5.79 -2.40
N ILE A 67 -3.68 -4.47 -2.47
CA ILE A 67 -2.56 -3.56 -2.26
C ILE A 67 -2.76 -2.91 -0.90
N ALA A 68 -1.74 -2.91 -0.06
CA ALA A 68 -1.67 -2.06 1.12
C ALA A 68 -0.46 -1.15 0.98
N ALA A 69 -0.65 0.14 1.24
CA ALA A 69 0.39 1.15 1.09
C ALA A 69 0.25 2.26 2.12
N THR A 70 1.35 2.95 2.42
CA THR A 70 1.36 4.08 3.35
C THR A 70 1.86 5.33 2.66
N ALA A 71 1.17 6.45 2.87
CA ALA A 71 1.68 7.79 2.64
C ALA A 71 2.20 8.31 3.99
N TRP A 72 3.50 8.51 4.11
CA TRP A 72 4.18 8.95 5.33
C TRP A 72 5.46 9.71 5.00
N GLY A 73 5.36 11.04 4.94
CA GLY A 73 6.49 11.94 4.71
C GLY A 73 7.03 11.94 3.27
N ASP A 74 6.32 11.32 2.33
CA ASP A 74 6.59 11.38 0.88
C ASP A 74 5.28 11.16 0.09
N THR A 75 5.26 11.42 -1.22
CA THR A 75 4.02 11.37 -2.01
C THR A 75 3.57 9.95 -2.35
N LEU A 76 2.26 9.74 -2.37
CA LEU A 76 1.62 8.52 -2.83
C LEU A 76 0.34 8.88 -3.57
N TRP A 77 0.09 8.23 -4.69
CA TRP A 77 -1.03 8.49 -5.58
C TRP A 77 -1.74 7.20 -5.94
N TYR A 78 -3.02 7.31 -6.25
CA TYR A 78 -3.81 6.19 -6.76
C TYR A 78 -4.68 6.61 -7.94
N LEU A 79 -4.96 5.64 -8.82
CA LEU A 79 -5.83 5.77 -9.97
C LEU A 79 -6.80 4.59 -9.96
N THR A 80 -8.10 4.88 -10.04
CA THR A 80 -9.16 3.85 -10.17
C THR A 80 -9.84 4.00 -11.52
N GLU A 81 -9.89 2.92 -12.27
CA GLU A 81 -10.65 2.85 -13.51
C GLU A 81 -11.79 1.84 -13.35
N PRO A 82 -13.04 2.29 -13.53
CA PRO A 82 -14.19 1.43 -13.36
C PRO A 82 -14.24 0.38 -14.48
N ASP A 83 -14.96 -0.71 -14.19
CA ASP A 83 -15.27 -1.71 -15.20
C ASP A 83 -16.17 -1.11 -16.29
N THR A 84 -15.72 -1.15 -17.54
CA THR A 84 -16.46 -0.66 -18.71
C THR A 84 -17.37 -1.72 -19.32
N ALA A 85 -17.45 -2.93 -18.76
CA ALA A 85 -18.29 -4.02 -19.27
C ALA A 85 -19.82 -3.79 -19.11
N GLY A 86 -20.26 -2.69 -18.49
CA GLY A 86 -21.61 -2.56 -17.95
C GLY A 86 -22.57 -1.56 -18.61
N ASP A 87 -22.14 -0.65 -19.48
CA ASP A 87 -23.02 0.35 -20.09
C ASP A 87 -23.31 0.10 -21.58
N ALA A 88 -23.71 -1.14 -21.90
CA ALA A 88 -24.32 -1.47 -23.18
C ALA A 88 -25.72 -0.82 -23.33
N SER A 89 -25.76 0.51 -23.43
CA SER A 89 -26.94 1.30 -23.82
C SER A 89 -26.65 2.28 -24.96
N ALA A 90 -25.54 2.12 -25.68
CA ALA A 90 -25.29 2.83 -26.93
C ALA A 90 -24.81 1.87 -28.03
N GLY A 91 -25.70 1.64 -29.01
CA GLY A 91 -25.42 1.41 -30.43
C GLY A 91 -24.34 0.39 -30.84
N ALA A 92 -24.80 -0.70 -31.47
CA ALA A 92 -23.98 -1.77 -32.04
C ALA A 92 -22.80 -1.32 -32.94
N ALA A 93 -21.64 -1.92 -32.74
CA ALA A 93 -20.72 -2.32 -33.81
C ALA A 93 -19.85 -3.50 -33.37
N THR A 94 -19.66 -4.43 -34.29
CA THR A 94 -19.03 -5.75 -34.18
C THR A 94 -17.55 -5.73 -33.81
N GLY A 95 -17.20 -6.56 -32.83
CA GLY A 95 -15.83 -6.89 -32.41
C GLY A 95 -15.81 -7.00 -30.90
N ALA A 96 -15.78 -8.22 -30.35
CA ALA A 96 -15.88 -8.46 -28.91
C ALA A 96 -14.73 -7.75 -28.16
N SER A 97 -14.99 -6.54 -27.65
CA SER A 97 -14.24 -5.99 -26.55
C SER A 97 -14.79 -6.65 -25.30
N ALA A 98 -14.10 -7.69 -24.82
CA ALA A 98 -14.29 -8.14 -23.45
C ALA A 98 -14.10 -6.92 -22.57
N GLY A 99 -15.16 -6.50 -21.87
CA GLY A 99 -15.10 -5.31 -21.05
C GLY A 99 -13.87 -5.39 -20.12
N THR A 100 -13.21 -4.26 -19.96
CA THR A 100 -11.99 -4.23 -19.14
C THR A 100 -12.43 -4.26 -17.69
N ALA A 101 -12.28 -5.41 -17.04
CA ALA A 101 -12.44 -5.51 -15.60
C ALA A 101 -11.66 -4.36 -14.94
N GLY A 102 -12.31 -3.68 -13.99
CA GLY A 102 -11.79 -2.44 -13.38
C GLY A 102 -10.33 -2.58 -12.94
N ARG A 103 -9.59 -1.47 -12.84
CA ARG A 103 -8.20 -1.50 -12.36
C ARG A 103 -7.94 -0.44 -11.32
N THR A 104 -7.06 -0.78 -10.38
CA THR A 104 -6.49 0.18 -9.43
C THR A 104 -4.98 0.18 -9.58
N VAL A 105 -4.40 1.38 -9.65
CA VAL A 105 -2.96 1.61 -9.62
C VAL A 105 -2.63 2.41 -8.37
N VAL A 106 -1.50 2.08 -7.73
CA VAL A 106 -0.90 2.87 -6.67
C VAL A 106 0.56 3.13 -7.05
N ALA A 107 0.98 4.39 -6.99
CA ALA A 107 2.32 4.82 -7.39
C ALA A 107 2.81 5.99 -6.53
N SER A 108 4.11 6.26 -6.51
CA SER A 108 4.68 7.43 -5.83
C SER A 108 4.28 8.76 -6.47
N GLU A 109 4.07 8.74 -7.78
CA GLU A 109 3.63 9.88 -8.60
C GLU A 109 2.83 9.38 -9.82
N PRO A 110 1.98 10.21 -10.43
CA PRO A 110 1.31 9.87 -11.69
C PRO A 110 2.31 9.54 -12.79
N TYR A 111 2.13 8.41 -13.47
CA TYR A 111 2.99 8.04 -14.61
C TYR A 111 2.51 8.63 -15.95
N ASP A 112 1.34 9.26 -15.96
CA ASP A 112 0.75 9.94 -17.10
C ASP A 112 0.00 11.20 -16.64
N ASP A 113 -0.38 12.05 -17.60
CA ASP A 113 -1.13 13.28 -17.36
C ASP A 113 -2.66 13.05 -17.27
N GLY A 114 -3.08 11.80 -17.02
CA GLY A 114 -4.50 11.45 -16.93
C GLY A 114 -5.17 12.17 -15.75
N PRO A 115 -6.38 12.72 -15.91
CA PRO A 115 -7.04 13.48 -14.83
C PRO A 115 -7.59 12.60 -13.69
N GLY A 116 -7.45 11.27 -13.80
CA GLY A 116 -8.01 10.31 -12.85
C GLY A 116 -7.15 10.07 -11.60
N TRP A 117 -5.90 10.53 -11.61
CA TRP A 117 -4.99 10.38 -10.48
C TRP A 117 -5.44 11.20 -9.27
N ARG A 118 -5.30 10.60 -8.09
CA ARG A 118 -5.65 11.21 -6.81
C ARG A 118 -4.49 11.03 -5.85
N GLU A 119 -4.08 12.12 -5.22
CA GLU A 119 -3.07 12.09 -4.17
C GLU A 119 -3.67 11.48 -2.89
N VAL A 120 -2.91 10.60 -2.25
CA VAL A 120 -3.24 10.06 -0.92
C VAL A 120 -2.78 11.08 0.11
N PRO A 121 -3.65 11.52 1.04
CA PRO A 121 -3.25 12.42 2.12
C PRO A 121 -2.10 11.83 2.93
N ASP A 122 -1.17 12.69 3.39
CA ASP A 122 -0.08 12.24 4.26
C ASP A 122 -0.61 11.57 5.55
N ARG A 123 0.21 10.69 6.13
CA ARG A 123 -0.11 9.84 7.29
C ARG A 123 -1.37 9.00 7.09
N THR A 124 -1.49 8.37 5.94
CA THR A 124 -2.67 7.55 5.59
C THR A 124 -2.25 6.16 5.14
N LEU A 125 -2.96 5.15 5.65
CA LEU A 125 -2.96 3.80 5.09
C LEU A 125 -3.95 3.74 3.93
N LEU A 126 -3.49 3.32 2.78
CA LEU A 126 -4.31 2.92 1.64
C LEU A 126 -4.43 1.40 1.63
N VAL A 127 -5.65 0.88 1.56
CA VAL A 127 -5.94 -0.52 1.23
C VAL A 127 -6.80 -0.54 -0.01
N ALA A 128 -6.35 -1.22 -1.06
CA ALA A 128 -7.02 -1.25 -2.34
C ALA A 128 -7.18 -2.66 -2.86
N THR A 129 -8.31 -2.90 -3.52
CA THR A 129 -8.52 -4.04 -4.41
C THR A 129 -8.58 -3.52 -5.85
N ARG A 130 -8.90 -4.41 -6.78
CA ARG A 130 -9.13 -4.08 -8.18
C ARG A 130 -10.26 -3.06 -8.41
N THR A 131 -11.20 -2.95 -7.48
CA THR A 131 -12.43 -2.16 -7.64
C THR A 131 -12.74 -1.21 -6.49
N ASP A 132 -12.00 -1.31 -5.39
CA ASP A 132 -12.25 -0.50 -4.18
C ASP A 132 -10.94 0.09 -3.64
N VAL A 133 -11.03 1.28 -3.04
CA VAL A 133 -9.91 1.95 -2.37
C VAL A 133 -10.42 2.52 -1.05
N GLN A 134 -9.78 2.11 0.03
CA GLN A 134 -10.05 2.58 1.38
C GLN A 134 -8.84 3.35 1.89
N LEU A 135 -9.09 4.54 2.43
CA LEU A 135 -8.09 5.41 3.02
C LEU A 135 -8.38 5.57 4.51
N THR A 136 -7.42 5.17 5.34
CA THR A 136 -7.52 5.21 6.80
C THR A 136 -6.41 6.09 7.35
N PRO A 137 -6.72 7.25 7.94
CA PRO A 137 -5.71 8.08 8.61
C PRO A 137 -5.01 7.31 9.74
N LEU A 138 -3.69 7.38 9.75
CA LEU A 138 -2.84 6.83 10.80
C LEU A 138 -2.57 7.90 11.86
N LYS A 139 -2.66 7.51 13.12
CA LYS A 139 -2.33 8.41 14.22
C LYS A 139 -0.82 8.46 14.37
N GLU A 140 -0.26 9.66 14.46
CA GLU A 140 1.05 9.77 15.10
C GLU A 140 0.89 9.36 16.57
N PRO A 141 1.81 8.53 17.10
CA PRO A 141 1.86 8.30 18.53
C PRO A 141 2.14 9.64 19.21
N THR A 142 1.30 10.00 20.17
CA THR A 142 1.50 11.20 20.99
C THR A 142 2.87 11.09 21.67
N ALA A 143 3.74 12.07 21.42
CA ALA A 143 5.09 12.16 21.99
C ALA A 143 5.08 12.22 23.52
#